data_AF-A0A3D1R3Y2-F1
#
_entry.id   AF-A0A3D1R3Y2-F1
#
_cell.length_a   1.000
_cell.length_b   1.000
_cell.length_c   1.000
_cell.angle_alpha   90.00
_cell.angle_beta   90.00
_cell.angle_gamma   90.00
#
_symmetry.space_group_name_H-M   'P 1'
#
loop_
_entity.id
_entity.type
_entity.pdbx_description
1 polymer ?
#
loop_
_entity_poly.entity_id
_entity_poly.type
_entity_poly.pdbx_seq_one_letter_code
_entity_poly.pdbx_strand_id
1 'polypeptide(L)'
;TYFSGWPSYMVDHPPALNRAMGVLAFRHGVEGELYFNTVEAWNPGPQGEPARPWESVWRFHGNGDGTLFYPGTPERIGGKGHVPVESLRLKHLRDGLEDYEYLKLARDLGLGVQAGQAAASLASKPYLIERDPDRWRQVRERLADQIEQAAARTRE
;
A
#
# COMPACT_ATOMS: atom_id res chain seq x y z
N THR A 1 11.50 12.00 14.51
CA THR A 1 12.40 10.81 14.43
C THR A 1 12.85 10.62 13.00
N TYR A 2 13.96 9.90 12.78
CA TYR A 2 14.63 9.75 11.47
C TYR A 2 13.72 9.20 10.35
N PHE A 3 12.72 8.38 10.69
CA PHE A 3 11.79 7.75 9.74
C PHE A 3 10.42 8.45 9.62
N SER A 4 10.26 9.65 10.17
CA SER A 4 9.01 10.40 10.01
C SER A 4 8.80 10.74 8.53
N GLY A 5 7.60 10.48 8.01
CA GLY A 5 7.24 10.83 6.64
C GLY A 5 7.47 9.71 5.61
N TRP A 6 8.30 8.72 5.90
CA TRP A 6 8.61 7.63 4.98
C TRP A 6 7.46 6.63 4.84
N PRO A 7 7.29 5.99 3.67
CA PRO A 7 6.45 4.81 3.52
C PRO A 7 6.74 3.78 4.60
N SER A 8 5.69 3.14 5.08
CA SER A 8 5.77 2.22 6.19
C SER A 8 4.59 1.28 6.16
N TYR A 9 4.80 0.02 6.55
CA TYR A 9 3.76 -1.00 6.72
C TYR A 9 3.43 -1.30 8.17
N MET A 10 3.89 -0.45 9.08
CA MET A 10 3.55 -0.58 10.50
C MET A 10 2.09 -0.21 10.74
N VAL A 11 1.49 -0.82 11.77
CA VAL A 11 0.09 -0.61 12.19
C VAL A 11 -0.15 0.84 12.63
N ASP A 12 0.79 1.44 13.33
CA ASP A 12 0.61 2.75 13.95
C ASP A 12 0.91 3.93 13.01
N HIS A 13 1.17 3.63 11.72
CA HIS A 13 1.44 4.65 10.71
C HIS A 13 0.17 5.07 9.97
N PRO A 14 0.08 6.34 9.51
CA PRO A 14 -1.06 6.78 8.72
C PRO A 14 -1.25 5.96 7.43
N PRO A 15 -2.50 5.67 7.02
CA PRO A 15 -2.84 4.88 5.83
C PRO A 15 -2.11 5.29 4.54
N ALA A 16 -1.93 6.59 4.32
CA ALA A 16 -1.23 7.11 3.15
C ALA A 16 0.21 6.58 3.04
N LEU A 17 0.89 6.31 4.16
CA LEU A 17 2.23 5.72 4.13
C LEU A 17 2.21 4.25 3.74
N ASN A 18 1.16 3.52 4.10
CA ASN A 18 1.00 2.12 3.68
C ASN A 18 0.69 2.02 2.18
N ARG A 19 0.17 3.08 1.56
CA ARG A 19 -0.17 3.14 0.13
C ARG A 19 0.95 3.69 -0.76
N ALA A 20 1.89 4.43 -0.19
CA ALA A 20 2.82 5.30 -0.92
C ALA A 20 3.78 4.60 -1.90
N MET A 21 4.09 3.32 -1.67
CA MET A 21 5.16 2.64 -2.40
C MET A 21 4.91 2.54 -3.91
N GLY A 22 3.67 2.32 -4.35
CA GLY A 22 3.37 2.25 -5.79
C GLY A 22 3.60 3.58 -6.52
N VAL A 23 3.20 4.71 -5.93
CA VAL A 23 3.48 6.04 -6.49
C VAL A 23 4.98 6.30 -6.56
N LEU A 24 5.72 5.96 -5.50
CA LEU A 24 7.17 6.13 -5.48
C LEU A 24 7.87 5.22 -6.49
N ALA A 25 7.41 3.97 -6.63
CA ALA A 25 7.95 3.04 -7.60
C ALA A 25 7.83 3.60 -9.03
N PHE A 26 6.65 4.12 -9.38
CA PHE A 26 6.44 4.79 -10.67
C PHE A 26 7.39 5.98 -10.88
N ARG A 27 7.50 6.88 -9.89
CA ARG A 27 8.37 8.07 -9.97
C ARG A 27 9.85 7.74 -10.17
N HIS A 28 10.29 6.58 -9.69
CA HIS A 28 11.68 6.17 -9.70
C HIS A 28 11.99 5.05 -10.71
N GLY A 29 11.04 4.67 -11.57
CA GLY A 29 11.24 3.63 -12.58
C GLY A 29 11.48 2.24 -11.98
N VAL A 30 10.91 1.98 -10.80
CA VAL A 30 10.96 0.68 -10.13
C VAL A 30 9.75 -0.14 -10.60
N GLU A 31 9.98 -1.42 -10.90
CA GLU A 31 8.97 -2.29 -11.54
C GLU A 31 8.32 -3.29 -10.57
N GLY A 32 8.74 -3.29 -9.32
CA GLY A 32 8.21 -4.22 -8.33
C GLY A 32 8.59 -3.87 -6.90
N GLU A 33 7.87 -4.50 -5.98
CA GLU A 33 8.09 -4.34 -4.56
C GLU A 33 8.19 -5.71 -3.89
N LEU A 34 9.15 -5.84 -2.97
CA LEU A 34 9.35 -7.03 -2.15
C LEU A 34 9.15 -6.66 -0.68
N TYR A 35 8.32 -7.43 0.01
CA TYR A 35 8.18 -7.39 1.46
C TYR A 35 8.60 -8.73 2.06
N PHE A 36 9.46 -8.69 3.07
CA PHE A 36 10.22 -9.88 3.50
C PHE A 36 9.36 -10.99 4.12
N ASN A 37 8.23 -10.64 4.76
CA ASN A 37 7.29 -11.59 5.35
C ASN A 37 5.89 -10.95 5.46
N THR A 38 4.84 -11.77 5.54
CA THR A 38 3.45 -11.34 5.72
C THR A 38 2.72 -12.00 6.90
N VAL A 39 3.37 -12.95 7.58
CA VAL A 39 2.83 -13.70 8.72
C VAL A 39 3.83 -13.81 9.88
N GLU A 40 4.77 -12.88 10.01
CA GLU A 40 5.84 -12.92 11.02
C GLU A 40 5.31 -13.09 12.45
N ALA A 41 4.18 -12.45 12.79
CA ALA A 41 3.57 -12.56 14.11
C ALA A 41 2.91 -13.92 14.40
N TRP A 42 2.89 -14.84 13.43
CA TRP A 42 2.44 -16.23 13.63
C TRP A 42 3.53 -17.10 14.25
N ASN A 43 4.77 -16.61 14.30
CA ASN A 43 5.87 -17.23 15.02
C ASN A 43 5.95 -16.72 16.47
N PRO A 44 6.59 -17.47 17.40
CA PRO A 44 6.90 -16.98 18.73
C PRO A 44 7.57 -15.61 18.72
N GLY A 45 7.31 -14.82 19.76
CA GLY A 45 7.91 -13.50 19.93
C GLY A 45 9.43 -13.58 20.14
N PRO A 46 10.14 -12.44 20.03
CA PRO A 46 11.60 -12.40 20.13
C PRO A 46 12.15 -12.88 21.49
N GLN A 47 11.33 -12.88 22.55
CA GLN A 47 11.65 -13.40 23.88
C GLN A 47 11.13 -14.82 24.12
N GLY A 48 10.69 -15.54 23.07
CA GLY A 48 10.14 -16.90 23.17
C GLY A 48 8.66 -16.94 23.56
N GLU A 49 7.97 -15.79 23.54
CA GLU A 49 6.56 -15.71 23.90
C GLU A 49 5.68 -16.43 22.87
N PRO A 50 4.57 -17.07 23.26
CA PRO A 50 3.68 -17.73 22.31
C PRO A 50 3.20 -16.79 21.19
N ALA A 51 3.00 -17.33 19.99
CA ALA A 51 2.47 -16.58 18.87
C ALA A 51 1.02 -16.14 19.14
N ARG A 52 0.81 -14.85 19.34
CA ARG A 52 -0.51 -14.24 19.59
C ARG A 52 -0.71 -13.01 18.72
N PRO A 53 -0.85 -13.19 17.39
CA PRO A 53 -0.93 -12.08 16.43
C PRO A 53 -2.14 -11.15 16.66
N TRP A 54 -3.14 -11.57 17.41
CA TRP A 54 -4.27 -10.72 17.78
C TRP A 54 -4.09 -9.93 19.09
N GLU A 55 -3.04 -10.24 19.86
CA GLU A 55 -2.71 -9.55 21.11
C GLU A 55 -1.48 -8.66 20.92
N SER A 56 -0.44 -9.17 20.25
CA SER A 56 0.78 -8.43 19.97
C SER A 56 1.35 -8.79 18.60
N VAL A 57 1.54 -7.75 17.80
CA VAL A 57 2.24 -7.81 16.50
C VAL A 57 3.56 -7.05 16.53
N TRP A 58 4.07 -6.73 17.72
CA TRP A 58 5.39 -6.12 17.85
C TRP A 58 6.45 -7.13 17.43
N ARG A 59 7.19 -6.78 16.38
CA ARG A 59 8.38 -7.50 15.92
C ARG A 59 9.50 -6.48 15.74
N PHE A 60 10.60 -6.88 15.10
CA PHE A 60 11.84 -6.13 14.90
C PHE A 60 11.80 -4.65 15.30
N HIS A 61 11.24 -3.79 14.45
CA HIS A 61 11.31 -2.34 14.61
C HIS A 61 9.94 -1.67 14.82
N GLY A 62 8.85 -2.45 14.94
CA GLY A 62 7.52 -1.87 15.03
C GLY A 62 6.36 -2.87 15.10
N ASN A 63 5.17 -2.33 15.37
CA ASN A 63 3.93 -3.09 15.34
C ASN A 63 3.53 -3.42 13.90
N GLY A 64 3.31 -4.70 13.63
CA GLY A 64 2.86 -5.21 12.35
C GLY A 64 3.98 -5.46 11.34
N ASP A 65 5.25 -5.30 11.75
CA ASP A 65 6.39 -5.63 10.90
C ASP A 65 6.35 -7.10 10.50
N GLY A 66 6.49 -7.37 9.21
CA GLY A 66 6.37 -8.69 8.60
C GLY A 66 4.97 -9.33 8.72
N THR A 67 3.93 -8.61 9.15
CA THR A 67 2.61 -9.19 9.44
C THR A 67 1.51 -8.40 8.76
N LEU A 68 0.92 -8.95 7.70
CA LEU A 68 -0.21 -8.39 6.95
C LEU A 68 -1.47 -9.25 7.02
N PHE A 69 -1.35 -10.51 7.47
CA PHE A 69 -2.48 -11.42 7.70
C PHE A 69 -2.57 -11.85 9.17
N TYR A 70 -3.79 -12.06 9.63
CA TYR A 70 -4.13 -12.54 10.96
C TYR A 70 -4.81 -13.91 10.87
N PRO A 71 -4.64 -14.82 11.85
CA PRO A 71 -5.31 -16.11 11.86
C PRO A 71 -6.82 -15.95 12.06
N GLY A 72 -7.61 -16.24 11.02
CA GLY A 72 -9.07 -16.35 11.14
C GLY A 72 -9.46 -17.79 11.46
N THR A 73 -9.78 -18.06 12.72
CA THR A 73 -10.31 -19.35 13.15
C THR A 73 -11.83 -19.29 13.34
N PRO A 74 -12.55 -20.43 13.27
CA PRO A 74 -13.98 -20.47 13.56
C PRO A 74 -14.35 -19.81 14.89
N GLU A 75 -13.52 -19.95 15.92
CA GLU A 75 -13.75 -19.37 17.25
C GLU A 75 -13.61 -17.84 17.24
N ARG A 76 -12.85 -17.28 16.30
CA ARG A 76 -12.57 -15.84 16.23
C ARG A 76 -13.48 -15.10 15.26
N ILE A 77 -13.70 -15.67 14.08
CA ILE A 77 -14.42 -15.00 12.98
C ILE A 77 -15.67 -15.75 12.52
N GLY A 78 -16.00 -16.88 13.16
CA GLY A 78 -17.08 -17.77 12.72
C GLY A 78 -16.71 -18.59 11.48
N GLY A 79 -17.72 -19.22 10.87
CA GLY A 79 -17.54 -20.08 9.70
C GLY A 79 -17.19 -21.53 10.05
N LYS A 80 -16.82 -22.31 9.02
CA LYS A 80 -16.59 -23.76 9.14
C LYS A 80 -15.11 -24.17 9.02
N GLY A 81 -14.22 -23.23 8.74
CA GLY A 81 -12.81 -23.52 8.50
C GLY A 81 -11.93 -22.30 8.74
N HIS A 82 -10.63 -22.54 8.80
CA HIS A 82 -9.63 -21.49 8.97
C HIS A 82 -9.46 -20.70 7.67
N VAL A 83 -9.47 -19.37 7.76
CA VAL A 83 -9.16 -18.47 6.64
C VAL A 83 -8.23 -17.35 7.14
N PRO A 84 -7.22 -16.93 6.35
CA PRO A 84 -6.42 -15.76 6.72
C PRO A 84 -7.28 -14.51 6.66
N VAL A 85 -7.21 -13.67 7.69
CA VAL A 85 -7.86 -12.36 7.73
C VAL A 85 -6.85 -11.32 7.28
N GLU A 86 -7.18 -10.57 6.23
CA GLU A 86 -6.32 -9.49 5.77
C GLU A 86 -6.33 -8.28 6.71
N SER A 87 -5.21 -7.58 6.75
CA SER A 87 -5.13 -6.25 7.37
C SER A 87 -5.67 -5.16 6.44
N LEU A 88 -6.12 -4.04 7.04
CA LEU A 88 -6.36 -2.81 6.28
C LEU A 88 -5.12 -2.32 5.54
N ARG A 89 -3.92 -2.55 6.12
CA ARG A 89 -2.63 -2.22 5.51
C ARG A 89 -2.41 -2.96 4.19
N LEU A 90 -2.81 -4.23 4.10
CA LEU A 90 -2.74 -4.98 2.85
C LEU A 90 -3.66 -4.37 1.77
N LYS A 91 -4.84 -3.85 2.16
CA LYS A 91 -5.71 -3.12 1.23
C LYS A 91 -5.07 -1.82 0.76
N HIS A 92 -4.42 -1.05 1.65
CA HIS A 92 -3.69 0.15 1.26
C HIS A 92 -2.51 -0.15 0.32
N LEU A 93 -1.79 -1.25 0.55
CA LEU A 93 -0.70 -1.69 -0.32
C LEU A 93 -1.23 -2.07 -1.71
N ARG A 94 -2.34 -2.81 -1.77
CA ARG A 94 -3.06 -3.09 -3.03
C ARG A 94 -3.49 -1.79 -3.72
N ASP A 95 -4.08 -0.84 -3.00
CA ASP A 95 -4.49 0.44 -3.58
C ASP A 95 -3.27 1.21 -4.15
N GLY A 96 -2.09 1.09 -3.53
CA GLY A 96 -0.84 1.66 -4.04
C GLY A 96 -0.37 0.99 -5.32
N LEU A 97 -0.48 -0.34 -5.42
CA LEU A 97 -0.21 -1.08 -6.66
C LEU A 97 -1.18 -0.69 -7.77
N GLU A 98 -2.46 -0.48 -7.45
CA GLU A 98 -3.43 0.04 -8.41
C GLU A 98 -3.06 1.46 -8.89
N ASP A 99 -2.59 2.34 -8.01
CA ASP A 99 -2.13 3.67 -8.40
C ASP A 99 -0.93 3.60 -9.36
N TYR A 100 0.01 2.68 -9.14
CA TYR A 100 1.13 2.44 -10.07
C TYR A 100 0.60 2.09 -11.46
N GLU A 101 -0.35 1.15 -11.56
CA GLU A 101 -0.90 0.72 -12.85
C GLU A 101 -1.68 1.84 -13.54
N TYR A 102 -2.40 2.70 -12.82
CA TYR A 102 -3.05 3.87 -13.40
C TYR A 102 -2.01 4.86 -13.97
N LEU A 103 -0.95 5.15 -13.21
CA LEU A 103 0.12 6.05 -13.64
C LEU A 103 0.86 5.50 -14.87
N LYS A 104 1.14 4.20 -14.87
CA LYS A 104 1.74 3.48 -15.99
C LYS A 104 0.84 3.51 -17.22
N LEU A 105 -0.43 3.16 -17.07
CA LEU A 105 -1.41 3.16 -18.16
C LEU A 105 -1.55 4.57 -18.78
N ALA A 106 -1.64 5.60 -17.95
CA ALA A 106 -1.66 6.98 -18.42
C ALA A 106 -0.40 7.32 -19.23
N ARG A 107 0.79 6.99 -18.73
CA ARG A 107 2.05 7.18 -19.45
C ARG A 107 2.04 6.45 -20.80
N ASP A 108 1.60 5.19 -20.82
CA ASP A 108 1.60 4.35 -22.02
C ASP A 108 0.59 4.85 -23.07
N LEU A 109 -0.45 5.57 -22.65
CA LEU A 109 -1.40 6.30 -23.52
C LEU A 109 -0.92 7.71 -23.92
N GLY A 110 0.35 8.05 -23.68
CA GLY A 110 0.93 9.34 -24.05
C GLY A 110 0.68 10.47 -23.04
N LEU A 111 0.11 10.19 -21.87
CA LEU A 111 -0.15 11.16 -20.80
C LEU A 111 1.00 11.22 -19.76
N GLY A 112 2.25 11.03 -20.22
CA GLY A 112 3.40 10.92 -19.31
C GLY A 112 3.62 12.15 -18.42
N VAL A 113 3.35 13.35 -18.94
CA VAL A 113 3.44 14.60 -18.16
C VAL A 113 2.40 14.64 -17.05
N GLN A 114 1.15 14.28 -17.36
CA GLN A 114 0.04 14.24 -16.42
C GLN A 114 0.27 13.18 -15.34
N ALA A 115 0.73 11.98 -15.73
CA ALA A 115 1.09 10.92 -14.79
C ALA A 115 2.22 11.38 -13.85
N GLY A 116 3.26 12.01 -14.38
CA GLY A 116 4.35 12.57 -13.57
C GLY A 116 3.88 13.63 -12.56
N GLN A 117 3.00 14.53 -12.98
CA GLN A 117 2.41 15.56 -12.11
C GLN A 117 1.50 14.95 -11.03
N ALA A 118 0.66 13.98 -11.40
CA ALA A 118 -0.19 13.25 -10.48
C ALA A 118 0.65 12.57 -9.38
N ALA A 119 1.67 11.81 -9.78
CA ALA A 119 2.56 11.13 -8.85
C ALA A 119 3.31 12.11 -7.93
N ALA A 120 3.83 13.21 -8.48
CA ALA A 120 4.52 14.24 -7.70
C ALA A 120 3.60 14.96 -6.70
N SER A 121 2.31 15.08 -7.00
CA SER A 121 1.31 15.67 -6.09
C SER A 121 1.00 14.79 -4.88
N LEU A 122 1.10 13.46 -5.03
CA LEU A 122 0.85 12.49 -3.95
C LEU A 122 2.10 12.20 -3.14
N ALA A 123 3.26 12.22 -3.78
CA ALA A 123 4.55 12.06 -3.15
C ALA A 123 5.55 12.95 -3.87
N SER A 124 5.94 14.08 -3.30
CA SER A 124 6.91 15.01 -3.93
C SER A 124 8.36 14.62 -3.63
N LYS A 125 8.59 13.99 -2.48
CA LYS A 125 9.85 13.35 -2.05
C LYS A 125 9.53 11.98 -1.43
N PRO A 126 10.50 11.04 -1.34
CA PRO A 126 10.28 9.74 -0.71
C PRO A 126 9.71 9.79 0.70
N TYR A 127 9.97 10.85 1.45
CA TYR A 127 9.49 11.06 2.83
C TYR A 127 8.43 12.17 2.96
N LEU A 128 7.95 12.72 1.84
CA LEU A 128 6.94 13.77 1.82
C LEU A 128 5.72 13.31 1.03
N ILE A 129 4.91 12.51 1.73
CA ILE A 129 3.69 11.87 1.23
C ILE A 129 2.47 12.69 1.64
N GLU A 130 1.58 12.97 0.69
CA GLU A 130 0.26 13.56 0.92
C GLU A 130 -0.56 12.70 1.88
N ARG A 131 -1.15 13.32 2.89
CA ARG A 131 -1.81 12.63 4.01
C ARG A 131 -3.33 12.62 3.90
N ASP A 132 -3.89 13.55 3.14
CA ASP A 132 -5.32 13.64 2.96
C ASP A 132 -5.83 12.53 2.02
N PRO A 133 -6.61 11.54 2.50
CA PRO A 133 -7.13 10.47 1.66
C PRO A 133 -8.04 10.97 0.52
N ASP A 134 -8.68 12.13 0.68
CA ASP A 134 -9.52 12.70 -0.38
C ASP A 134 -8.67 13.24 -1.53
N ARG A 135 -7.45 13.72 -1.27
CA ARG A 135 -6.50 14.07 -2.33
C ARG A 135 -6.10 12.86 -3.17
N TRP A 136 -5.86 11.71 -2.52
CA TRP A 136 -5.55 10.46 -3.23
C TRP A 136 -6.69 10.02 -4.12
N ARG A 137 -7.93 10.11 -3.63
CA ARG A 137 -9.13 9.81 -4.42
C ARG A 137 -9.26 10.75 -5.62
N GLN A 138 -9.19 12.06 -5.41
CA GLN A 138 -9.32 13.07 -6.46
C GLN A 138 -8.26 12.92 -7.56
N VAL A 139 -7.01 12.60 -7.19
CA VAL A 139 -5.94 12.37 -8.17
C VAL A 139 -6.22 11.12 -9.00
N ARG A 140 -6.64 10.02 -8.35
CA ARG A 140 -7.01 8.78 -9.05
C ARG A 140 -8.16 8.99 -10.02
N GLU A 141 -9.24 9.64 -9.58
CA GLU A 141 -10.43 9.93 -10.41
C GLU A 141 -10.06 10.78 -11.63
N ARG A 142 -9.31 11.88 -11.42
CA ARG A 142 -8.85 12.74 -12.51
C ARG A 142 -8.00 11.97 -13.53
N LEU A 143 -7.11 11.11 -13.06
CA LEU A 143 -6.25 10.31 -13.93
C LEU A 143 -7.07 9.26 -14.70
N ALA A 144 -8.08 8.65 -14.05
CA ALA A 144 -9.01 7.73 -14.69
C ALA A 144 -9.76 8.40 -15.85
N ASP A 145 -10.31 9.60 -15.62
CA ASP A 145 -11.02 10.37 -16.66
C ASP A 145 -10.12 10.67 -17.86
N GLN A 146 -8.86 11.03 -17.60
CA GLN A 146 -7.87 11.29 -18.65
C GLN A 146 -7.51 10.02 -19.44
N ILE A 147 -7.37 8.89 -18.75
CA ILE A 147 -7.13 7.57 -19.37
C ILE A 147 -8.28 7.21 -20.30
N GLU A 148 -9.54 7.31 -19.85
CA GLU A 148 -10.71 7.00 -20.67
C GLU A 148 -10.78 7.88 -21.93
N GLN A 149 -10.53 9.19 -21.79
CA GLN A 149 -10.49 10.12 -22.93
C GLN A 149 -9.34 9.83 -23.90
N ALA A 150 -8.17 9.41 -23.41
CA ALA A 150 -7.06 9.02 -24.27
C ALA A 150 -7.35 7.70 -24.99
N ALA A 151 -7.86 6.70 -24.27
CA ALA A 151 -8.21 5.39 -24.83
C ALA A 151 -9.35 5.45 -25.85
N ALA A 152 -10.28 6.40 -25.74
CA ALA A 152 -11.31 6.63 -26.76
C ALA A 152 -10.70 7.15 -28.07
N ARG A 153 -9.78 8.12 -28.00
CA ARG A 153 -9.10 8.71 -29.17
C ARG A 153 -8.20 7.72 -29.92
N THR A 154 -7.68 6.70 -29.25
CA THR A 154 -6.86 5.66 -29.91
C THR A 154 -7.70 4.63 -30.66
N ARG A 155 -9.02 4.58 -30.43
CA ARG A 155 -9.95 3.64 -31.08
C ARG A 155 -10.60 4.22 -32.35
N GLU A 156 -10.47 5.52 -32.57
CA GLU A 156 -10.91 6.23 -33.79
C GLU A 156 -9.79 6.23 -34.84
#